data_AF-A0A6G9CKM9-F1
#
_entry.id   AF-A0A6G9CKM9-F1
#
_cell.length_a   1.000
_cell.length_b   1.000
_cell.length_c   1.000
_cell.angle_alpha   90.00
_cell.angle_beta   90.00
_cell.angle_gamma   90.00
#
_symmetry.space_group_name_H-M   'P 1'
#
loop_
_entity.id
_entity.type
_entity.pdbx_description
1 polymer ?
#
loop_
_entity_poly.entity_id
_entity_poly.type
_entity_poly.pdbx_seq_one_letter_code
_entity_poly.pdbx_strand_id
1 'polypeptide(L)'
;MSAPPVPGASRALPGPIPTIPELDQYQDQPKQAPAGKVGKTGVLEMRFVDRGDKTILRDMYRKTPLLVQQALYWDEALPTMPCVYMISTSGSVLQGDRLFLTIEMEPGSLAHVTTQSATKVHRMDANHASQLQKVVLAENSYLELMPGVTIPHRNARYYARTDITVDPTATLLFSEIVMPGRKYHDGGEMFVYDLYSTMIKAERPDGENLFTEKLVIEPARFPVRYGGIMGDHDVFGNVILLTPKEHADAILEEVVPGRDGKVVSGASRLPNDAGLIFKVLGPESEPVKAKVRDFWALVRKAVLDTTIPPVPLWG
;
A
#
# COMPACT_ATOMS: atom_id res chain seq x y z
N MET A 1 -4.70 -27.52 -32.63
CA MET A 1 -3.65 -26.54 -32.99
C MET A 1 -3.18 -25.87 -31.71
N SER A 2 -1.98 -26.20 -31.25
CA SER A 2 -1.36 -25.59 -30.07
C SER A 2 -0.97 -24.15 -30.40
N ALA A 3 -1.43 -23.19 -29.61
CA ALA A 3 -0.93 -21.82 -29.69
C ALA A 3 0.59 -21.82 -29.47
N PRO A 4 1.36 -21.03 -30.23
CA PRO A 4 2.81 -20.97 -30.06
C PRO A 4 3.14 -20.32 -28.70
N PRO A 5 4.26 -20.70 -28.06
CA PRO A 5 4.73 -20.03 -26.86
C PRO A 5 5.05 -18.57 -27.19
N VAL A 6 4.47 -17.64 -26.42
CA VAL A 6 4.83 -16.23 -26.49
C VAL A 6 6.33 -16.10 -26.15
N PRO A 7 7.17 -15.50 -27.00
CA PRO A 7 8.59 -15.34 -26.72
C PRO A 7 8.75 -14.59 -25.40
N GLY A 8 9.54 -15.17 -24.48
CA GLY A 8 9.90 -14.53 -23.23
C GLY A 8 10.67 -13.25 -23.52
N ALA A 9 9.97 -12.12 -23.56
CA ALA A 9 10.61 -10.83 -23.41
C ALA A 9 11.42 -10.90 -22.12
N SER A 10 12.71 -10.64 -22.21
CA SER A 10 13.51 -10.29 -21.04
C SER A 10 12.80 -9.09 -20.42
N ARG A 11 11.95 -9.33 -19.40
CA ARG A 11 11.30 -8.27 -18.64
C ARG A 11 12.42 -7.57 -17.90
N ALA A 12 12.82 -6.42 -18.42
CA ALA A 12 13.84 -5.60 -17.80
C ALA A 12 13.38 -5.29 -16.37
N LEU A 13 14.27 -5.47 -15.41
CA LEU A 13 14.00 -4.98 -14.06
C LEU A 13 13.70 -3.48 -14.16
N PRO A 14 12.78 -2.96 -13.33
CA PRO A 14 12.54 -1.53 -13.32
C PRO A 14 13.87 -0.80 -13.09
N GLY A 15 13.99 0.37 -13.74
CA GLY A 15 15.22 1.17 -13.72
C GLY A 15 15.66 1.57 -12.31
N PRO A 16 16.83 2.22 -12.18
CA PRO A 16 17.31 2.68 -10.89
C PRO A 16 16.28 3.59 -10.22
N ILE A 17 16.21 3.49 -8.89
CA ILE A 17 15.40 4.41 -8.08
C ILE A 17 15.91 5.82 -8.37
N PRO A 18 15.03 6.80 -8.65
CA PRO A 18 15.45 8.18 -8.82
C PRO A 18 16.18 8.67 -7.57
N THR A 19 17.03 9.69 -7.71
CA THR A 19 17.70 10.30 -6.56
C THR A 19 16.66 10.89 -5.59
N ILE A 20 16.67 10.42 -4.35
CA ILE A 20 15.75 10.82 -3.28
C ILE A 20 16.58 11.52 -2.20
N PRO A 21 16.37 12.84 -1.94
CA PRO A 21 17.24 13.62 -1.07
C PRO A 21 17.44 13.03 0.33
N GLU A 22 16.38 12.52 0.97
CA GLU A 22 16.46 11.93 2.31
C GLU A 22 17.25 10.60 2.34
N LEU A 23 17.57 10.02 1.19
CA LEU A 23 18.40 8.82 1.06
C LEU A 23 19.87 9.12 0.72
N ASP A 24 20.25 10.37 0.47
CA ASP A 24 21.60 10.73 -0.02
C ASP A 24 22.72 10.27 0.92
N GLN A 25 22.46 10.27 2.23
CA GLN A 25 23.41 9.79 3.24
C GLN A 25 23.45 8.25 3.41
N TYR A 26 22.54 7.51 2.77
CA TYR A 26 22.35 6.06 2.92
C TYR A 26 22.67 5.30 1.63
N GLN A 27 23.81 5.64 1.00
CA GLN A 27 24.29 5.06 -0.26
C GLN A 27 25.43 4.05 -0.09
N ASP A 28 25.91 3.85 1.14
CA ASP A 28 26.91 2.84 1.48
C ASP A 28 26.39 1.41 1.21
N GLN A 29 27.29 0.47 0.98
CA GLN A 29 26.91 -0.90 0.56
C GLN A 29 27.01 -1.90 1.71
N PRO A 30 26.03 -2.82 1.87
CA PRO A 30 26.11 -3.84 2.89
C PRO A 30 27.28 -4.80 2.64
N LYS A 31 28.12 -5.03 3.66
CA LYS A 31 29.30 -5.90 3.57
C LYS A 31 28.96 -7.35 3.19
N GLN A 32 27.80 -7.86 3.65
CA GLN A 32 27.42 -9.26 3.41
C GLN A 32 26.88 -9.50 2.00
N ALA A 33 26.09 -8.57 1.47
CA ALA A 33 25.47 -8.68 0.16
C ALA A 33 25.11 -7.28 -0.39
N PRO A 34 25.70 -6.86 -1.53
CA PRO A 34 25.40 -5.57 -2.15
C PRO A 34 23.90 -5.35 -2.38
N ALA A 35 23.46 -4.08 -2.33
CA ALA A 35 22.07 -3.72 -2.59
C ALA A 35 21.65 -4.13 -4.01
N GLY A 36 20.41 -4.59 -4.19
CA GLY A 36 19.88 -4.96 -5.50
C GLY A 36 20.52 -6.17 -6.20
N LYS A 37 21.34 -6.97 -5.50
CA LYS A 37 21.83 -8.25 -6.02
C LYS A 37 20.68 -9.28 -6.11
N VAL A 38 20.89 -10.36 -6.87
CA VAL A 38 20.03 -11.55 -6.86
C VAL A 38 19.74 -11.98 -5.41
N GLY A 39 18.46 -12.12 -5.07
CA GLY A 39 17.98 -12.41 -3.71
C GLY A 39 17.60 -11.17 -2.88
N LYS A 40 17.98 -9.96 -3.30
CA LYS A 40 17.54 -8.67 -2.72
C LYS A 40 16.63 -7.86 -3.64
N THR A 41 16.50 -8.28 -4.91
CA THR A 41 15.56 -7.69 -5.85
C THR A 41 14.33 -8.56 -6.00
N GLY A 42 13.22 -8.13 -5.39
CA GLY A 42 11.91 -8.77 -5.52
C GLY A 42 11.07 -8.08 -6.58
N VAL A 43 10.36 -8.88 -7.37
CA VAL A 43 9.42 -8.36 -8.39
C VAL A 43 8.12 -9.13 -8.25
N LEU A 44 6.99 -8.43 -8.25
CA LEU A 44 5.67 -9.02 -8.36
C LEU A 44 4.84 -8.20 -9.34
N GLU A 45 4.35 -8.84 -10.38
CA GLU A 45 3.48 -8.22 -11.38
C GLU A 45 2.19 -9.03 -11.44
N MET A 46 1.06 -8.35 -11.35
CA MET A 46 -0.28 -8.94 -11.32
C MET A 46 -1.18 -8.19 -12.31
N ARG A 47 -1.87 -8.93 -13.17
CA ARG A 47 -2.88 -8.39 -14.07
C ARG A 47 -4.22 -9.04 -13.85
N PHE A 48 -5.22 -8.23 -13.55
CA PHE A 48 -6.59 -8.65 -13.31
C PHE A 48 -7.46 -8.36 -14.53
N VAL A 49 -8.28 -9.35 -14.90
CA VAL A 49 -9.12 -9.29 -16.10
C VAL A 49 -10.51 -9.76 -15.77
N ASP A 50 -11.51 -8.96 -16.15
CA ASP A 50 -12.90 -9.39 -16.14
C ASP A 50 -13.16 -10.37 -17.30
N ARG A 51 -13.70 -11.55 -16.99
CA ARG A 51 -14.12 -12.56 -17.97
C ARG A 51 -15.62 -12.51 -18.24
N GLY A 52 -16.35 -11.57 -17.64
CA GLY A 52 -17.80 -11.43 -17.72
C GLY A 52 -18.54 -12.23 -16.66
N ASP A 53 -18.05 -13.43 -16.31
CA ASP A 53 -18.58 -14.21 -15.17
C ASP A 53 -17.92 -13.80 -13.83
N LYS A 54 -16.63 -13.47 -13.88
CA LYS A 54 -15.85 -12.97 -12.74
C LYS A 54 -14.54 -12.33 -13.19
N THR A 55 -13.94 -11.57 -12.28
CA THR A 55 -12.55 -11.15 -12.45
C THR A 55 -11.59 -12.28 -12.06
N ILE A 56 -10.48 -12.41 -12.79
CA ILE A 56 -9.42 -13.37 -12.49
C ILE A 56 -8.04 -12.69 -12.47
N LEU A 57 -7.10 -13.24 -11.69
CA LEU A 57 -5.67 -12.95 -11.84
C LEU A 57 -5.15 -13.70 -13.08
N ARG A 58 -5.04 -13.01 -14.22
CA ARG A 58 -4.74 -13.63 -15.53
C ARG A 58 -3.25 -13.81 -15.75
N ASP A 59 -2.48 -12.74 -15.56
CA ASP A 59 -1.04 -12.76 -15.72
C ASP A 59 -0.37 -12.51 -14.36
N MET A 60 0.66 -13.29 -14.06
CA MET A 60 1.44 -13.19 -12.84
C MET A 60 2.92 -13.44 -13.14
N TYR A 61 3.77 -12.49 -12.78
CA TYR A 61 5.22 -12.68 -12.75
C TYR A 61 5.73 -12.45 -11.33
N ARG A 62 6.68 -13.28 -10.88
CA ARG A 62 7.23 -13.18 -9.54
C ARG A 62 8.72 -13.49 -9.52
N LYS A 63 9.45 -12.72 -8.72
CA LYS A 63 10.85 -12.91 -8.38
C LYS A 63 11.00 -12.72 -6.89
N THR A 64 11.62 -13.69 -6.22
CA THR A 64 11.83 -13.67 -4.78
C THR A 64 12.59 -12.42 -4.33
N PRO A 65 12.26 -11.84 -3.17
CA PRO A 65 11.43 -12.43 -2.11
C PRO A 65 9.91 -12.22 -2.25
N LEU A 66 9.42 -11.55 -3.30
CA LEU A 66 7.98 -11.34 -3.48
C LEU A 66 7.31 -12.54 -4.16
N LEU A 67 6.20 -12.98 -3.57
CA LEU A 67 5.31 -13.99 -4.11
C LEU A 67 3.86 -13.51 -3.97
N VAL A 68 2.98 -14.21 -4.67
CA VAL A 68 1.54 -14.08 -4.49
C VAL A 68 0.91 -15.46 -4.48
N GLN A 69 -0.12 -15.63 -3.65
CA GLN A 69 -0.90 -16.86 -3.60
C GLN A 69 -1.86 -16.97 -4.79
N GLN A 70 -2.44 -18.15 -4.98
CA GLN A 70 -3.57 -18.33 -5.89
C GLN A 70 -4.71 -17.37 -5.49
N ALA A 71 -5.37 -16.78 -6.49
CA ALA A 71 -6.56 -15.97 -6.26
C ALA A 71 -7.66 -16.80 -5.60
N LEU A 72 -8.18 -16.32 -4.49
CA LEU A 72 -9.30 -16.89 -3.75
C LEU A 72 -10.56 -16.07 -4.00
N TYR A 73 -11.72 -16.64 -3.73
CA TYR A 73 -13.02 -15.97 -3.87
C TYR A 73 -13.83 -16.24 -2.60
N TRP A 74 -13.43 -15.59 -1.51
CA TRP A 74 -14.01 -15.80 -0.18
C TRP A 74 -14.96 -14.68 0.25
N ASP A 75 -15.05 -13.59 -0.53
CA ASP A 75 -16.02 -12.52 -0.30
C ASP A 75 -17.41 -12.99 -0.77
N GLU A 76 -18.25 -13.42 0.17
CA GLU A 76 -19.60 -13.91 -0.13
C GLU A 76 -20.52 -12.81 -0.68
N ALA A 77 -20.26 -11.54 -0.32
CA ALA A 77 -21.03 -10.40 -0.80
C ALA A 77 -20.59 -9.97 -2.22
N LEU A 78 -19.40 -10.40 -2.65
CA LEU A 78 -18.85 -10.14 -3.98
C LEU A 78 -18.06 -11.35 -4.53
N PRO A 79 -18.72 -12.48 -4.82
CA PRO A 79 -18.05 -13.76 -5.14
C PRO A 79 -17.32 -13.75 -6.49
N THR A 80 -17.52 -12.72 -7.30
CA THR A 80 -16.84 -12.50 -8.60
C THR A 80 -15.51 -11.77 -8.46
N MET A 81 -15.20 -11.23 -7.27
CA MET A 81 -13.95 -10.51 -7.02
C MET A 81 -12.87 -11.45 -6.45
N PRO A 82 -11.70 -11.56 -7.09
CA PRO A 82 -10.57 -12.28 -6.54
C PRO A 82 -9.96 -11.54 -5.35
N CYS A 83 -9.68 -12.29 -4.30
CA CYS A 83 -8.93 -11.88 -3.13
C CYS A 83 -7.55 -12.52 -3.14
N VAL A 84 -6.51 -11.69 -3.08
CA VAL A 84 -5.13 -12.06 -3.36
C VAL A 84 -4.21 -11.61 -2.22
N TYR A 85 -3.37 -12.54 -1.75
CA TYR A 85 -2.38 -12.29 -0.70
C TYR A 85 -0.97 -12.21 -1.28
N MET A 86 -0.35 -11.05 -1.13
CA MET A 86 1.08 -10.84 -1.35
C MET A 86 1.87 -11.40 -0.17
N ILE A 87 2.97 -12.08 -0.48
CA ILE A 87 3.83 -12.74 0.49
C ILE A 87 5.27 -12.30 0.27
N SER A 88 5.95 -11.97 1.36
CA SER A 88 7.41 -11.86 1.38
C SER A 88 8.02 -13.11 1.98
N THR A 89 8.80 -13.86 1.20
CA THR A 89 9.44 -15.10 1.67
C THR A 89 10.59 -14.87 2.64
N SER A 90 11.13 -13.64 2.70
CA SER A 90 12.18 -13.29 3.66
C SER A 90 11.63 -13.01 5.07
N GLY A 91 10.31 -12.89 5.23
CA GLY A 91 9.64 -12.57 6.50
C GLY A 91 9.86 -11.15 7.02
N SER A 92 10.75 -10.37 6.37
CA SER A 92 11.01 -8.95 6.64
C SER A 92 11.71 -8.30 5.45
N VAL A 93 11.58 -6.99 5.34
CA VAL A 93 12.34 -6.14 4.42
C VAL A 93 13.71 -5.89 5.04
N LEU A 94 14.78 -6.19 4.30
CA LEU A 94 16.16 -6.12 4.77
C LEU A 94 16.96 -5.03 4.07
N GLN A 95 18.10 -4.67 4.67
CA GLN A 95 19.01 -3.67 4.13
C GLN A 95 19.43 -3.99 2.68
N GLY A 96 19.29 -3.01 1.79
CA GLY A 96 19.62 -3.15 0.37
C GLY A 96 18.54 -3.84 -0.47
N ASP A 97 17.37 -4.17 0.09
CA ASP A 97 16.26 -4.73 -0.69
C ASP A 97 15.68 -3.69 -1.67
N ARG A 98 15.32 -4.17 -2.85
CA ARG A 98 14.74 -3.43 -3.97
C ARG A 98 13.50 -4.17 -4.44
N LEU A 99 12.34 -3.75 -3.96
CA LEU A 99 11.06 -4.42 -4.21
C LEU A 99 10.29 -3.66 -5.27
N PHE A 100 9.75 -4.38 -6.24
CA PHE A 100 8.95 -3.82 -7.33
C PHE A 100 7.60 -4.53 -7.39
N LEU A 101 6.53 -3.76 -7.31
CA LEU A 101 5.17 -4.24 -7.42
C LEU A 101 4.50 -3.58 -8.63
N THR A 102 3.81 -4.36 -9.45
CA THR A 102 2.94 -3.84 -10.51
C THR A 102 1.58 -4.51 -10.41
N ILE A 103 0.52 -3.69 -10.38
CA ILE A 103 -0.86 -4.13 -10.40
C ILE A 103 -1.55 -3.45 -11.58
N GLU A 104 -2.07 -4.24 -12.49
CA GLU A 104 -2.82 -3.76 -13.66
C GLU A 104 -4.24 -4.30 -13.59
N MET A 105 -5.21 -3.40 -13.58
CA MET A 105 -6.64 -3.70 -13.64
C MET A 105 -7.14 -3.39 -15.04
N GLU A 106 -7.64 -4.40 -15.76
CA GLU A 106 -8.33 -4.21 -17.03
C GLU A 106 -9.75 -3.62 -16.83
N PRO A 107 -10.40 -3.13 -17.91
CA PRO A 107 -11.73 -2.55 -17.80
C PRO A 107 -12.71 -3.47 -17.07
N GLY A 108 -13.50 -2.89 -16.16
CA GLY A 108 -14.51 -3.59 -15.36
C GLY A 108 -13.97 -4.60 -14.33
N SER A 109 -12.65 -4.79 -14.25
CA SER A 109 -12.06 -5.78 -13.34
C SER A 109 -12.12 -5.35 -11.88
N LEU A 110 -12.34 -6.31 -10.98
CA LEU A 110 -12.42 -6.14 -9.53
C LEU A 110 -11.27 -6.88 -8.85
N ALA A 111 -10.68 -6.35 -7.80
CA ALA A 111 -9.73 -7.12 -6.99
C ALA A 111 -9.62 -6.60 -5.55
N HIS A 112 -9.39 -7.54 -4.64
CA HIS A 112 -8.89 -7.27 -3.30
C HIS A 112 -7.47 -7.81 -3.17
N VAL A 113 -6.51 -6.94 -2.89
CA VAL A 113 -5.09 -7.27 -2.75
C VAL A 113 -4.62 -6.86 -1.36
N THR A 114 -4.11 -7.80 -0.59
CA THR A 114 -3.58 -7.56 0.77
C THR A 114 -2.26 -8.30 0.97
N THR A 115 -1.62 -8.12 2.13
CA THR A 115 -0.43 -8.91 2.51
C THR A 115 -0.80 -9.96 3.53
N GLN A 116 -0.15 -11.13 3.46
CA GLN A 116 -0.38 -12.21 4.43
C GLN A 116 0.03 -11.82 5.87
N SER A 117 0.98 -10.90 6.01
CA SER A 117 1.51 -10.49 7.31
C SER A 117 1.93 -9.03 7.30
N ALA A 118 2.25 -8.52 8.49
CA ALA A 118 2.83 -7.20 8.67
C ALA A 118 4.18 -7.07 7.96
N THR A 119 4.43 -5.93 7.33
CA THR A 119 5.71 -5.58 6.70
C THR A 119 6.69 -5.14 7.77
N LYS A 120 7.49 -6.07 8.28
CA LYS A 120 8.59 -5.76 9.21
C LYS A 120 9.76 -5.19 8.42
N VAL A 121 10.19 -3.97 8.71
CA VAL A 121 11.39 -3.39 8.12
C VAL A 121 12.51 -3.49 9.14
N HIS A 122 13.52 -4.31 8.84
CA HIS A 122 14.57 -4.62 9.79
C HIS A 122 15.58 -3.46 9.93
N ARG A 123 16.34 -3.50 11.02
CA ARG A 123 17.51 -2.65 11.25
C ARG A 123 18.47 -2.71 10.06
N MET A 124 19.07 -1.57 9.72
CA MET A 124 20.05 -1.45 8.64
C MET A 124 21.31 -0.78 9.17
N ASP A 125 22.46 -1.43 8.98
CA ASP A 125 23.76 -0.86 9.32
C ASP A 125 24.39 -0.12 8.12
N ALA A 126 23.93 -0.45 6.91
CA ALA A 126 24.36 0.14 5.65
C ALA A 126 23.19 0.18 4.67
N ASN A 127 23.19 1.17 3.77
CA ASN A 127 22.17 1.39 2.77
C ASN A 127 20.76 1.62 3.35
N HIS A 128 19.74 1.39 2.52
CA HIS A 128 18.31 1.45 2.82
C HIS A 128 17.57 0.31 2.10
N ALA A 129 16.29 0.13 2.39
CA ALA A 129 15.39 -0.68 1.58
C ALA A 129 14.37 0.19 0.86
N SER A 130 13.90 -0.28 -0.29
CA SER A 130 12.94 0.45 -1.10
C SER A 130 11.86 -0.44 -1.69
N GLN A 131 10.65 0.10 -1.83
CA GLN A 131 9.55 -0.51 -2.56
C GLN A 131 8.99 0.48 -3.58
N LEU A 132 9.03 0.12 -4.87
CA LEU A 132 8.37 0.89 -5.93
C LEU A 132 7.12 0.13 -6.39
N GLN A 133 6.01 0.82 -6.47
CA GLN A 133 4.71 0.26 -6.82
C GLN A 133 4.16 1.03 -8.01
N LYS A 134 3.73 0.30 -9.03
CA LYS A 134 2.97 0.84 -10.16
C LYS A 134 1.57 0.26 -10.11
N VAL A 135 0.55 1.10 -10.08
CA VAL A 135 -0.85 0.69 -10.05
C VAL A 135 -1.56 1.33 -11.23
N VAL A 136 -2.15 0.54 -12.11
CA VAL A 136 -2.88 1.02 -13.30
C VAL A 136 -4.31 0.52 -13.22
N LEU A 137 -5.26 1.45 -13.27
CA LEU A 137 -6.68 1.17 -13.27
C LEU A 137 -7.33 1.67 -14.56
N ALA A 138 -7.87 0.74 -15.35
CA ALA A 138 -8.66 1.06 -16.53
C ALA A 138 -10.13 1.35 -16.18
N GLU A 139 -10.90 1.74 -17.20
CA GLU A 139 -12.32 2.11 -17.09
C GLU A 139 -13.14 1.17 -16.21
N ASN A 140 -13.90 1.74 -15.27
CA ASN A 140 -14.81 1.02 -14.35
C ASN A 140 -14.14 -0.09 -13.52
N SER A 141 -12.81 -0.13 -13.42
CA SER A 141 -12.13 -1.10 -12.57
C SER A 141 -12.15 -0.67 -11.10
N TYR A 142 -12.11 -1.65 -10.21
CA TYR A 142 -12.19 -1.45 -8.77
C TYR A 142 -11.09 -2.25 -8.07
N LEU A 143 -10.22 -1.56 -7.32
CA LEU A 143 -9.13 -2.18 -6.58
C LEU A 143 -9.13 -1.74 -5.12
N GLU A 144 -9.15 -2.74 -4.24
CA GLU A 144 -8.81 -2.59 -2.83
C GLU A 144 -7.39 -3.06 -2.58
N LEU A 145 -6.48 -2.12 -2.38
CA LEU A 145 -5.10 -2.41 -1.99
C LEU A 145 -4.95 -2.16 -0.50
N MET A 146 -5.07 -3.22 0.29
CA MET A 146 -5.16 -3.19 1.76
C MET A 146 -4.00 -3.95 2.42
N PRO A 147 -2.73 -3.54 2.23
CA PRO A 147 -1.62 -4.20 2.88
C PRO A 147 -1.72 -4.12 4.41
N GLY A 148 -1.13 -5.10 5.08
CA GLY A 148 -0.98 -5.09 6.54
C GLY A 148 -0.09 -3.96 7.03
N VAL A 149 0.02 -3.85 8.36
CA VAL A 149 0.79 -2.76 8.99
C VAL A 149 2.28 -2.85 8.64
N THR A 150 2.93 -1.69 8.48
CA THR A 150 4.38 -1.58 8.39
C THR A 150 4.97 -1.32 9.77
N ILE A 151 6.01 -2.08 10.12
CA ILE A 151 6.67 -2.04 11.43
C ILE A 151 8.16 -1.71 11.22
N PRO A 152 8.55 -0.42 11.25
CA PRO A 152 9.94 -0.03 11.13
C PRO A 152 10.70 -0.31 12.44
N HIS A 153 11.70 -1.20 12.39
CA HIS A 153 12.55 -1.51 13.54
C HIS A 153 13.54 -0.38 13.80
N ARG A 154 14.24 -0.46 14.94
CA ARG A 154 15.35 0.40 15.29
C ARG A 154 16.35 0.54 14.14
N ASN A 155 16.74 1.77 13.83
CA ASN A 155 17.62 2.13 12.72
C ASN A 155 17.19 1.57 11.33
N ALA A 156 15.89 1.30 11.15
CA ALA A 156 15.37 0.99 9.82
C ALA A 156 15.37 2.24 8.92
N ARG A 157 15.59 2.03 7.62
CA ARG A 157 15.58 3.07 6.58
C ARG A 157 14.75 2.57 5.41
N TYR A 158 13.52 3.07 5.29
CA TYR A 158 12.55 2.59 4.32
C TYR A 158 12.05 3.71 3.42
N TYR A 159 12.05 3.43 2.12
CA TYR A 159 11.44 4.29 1.11
C TYR A 159 10.38 3.52 0.31
N ALA A 160 9.16 4.03 0.24
CA ALA A 160 8.14 3.52 -0.66
C ALA A 160 7.68 4.60 -1.64
N ARG A 161 7.45 4.21 -2.89
CA ARG A 161 6.81 5.04 -3.91
C ARG A 161 5.69 4.28 -4.58
N THR A 162 4.54 4.91 -4.70
CA THR A 162 3.38 4.37 -5.41
C THR A 162 3.00 5.34 -6.51
N ASP A 163 3.22 4.94 -7.76
CA ASP A 163 2.77 5.66 -8.96
C ASP A 163 1.47 5.03 -9.44
N ILE A 164 0.42 5.84 -9.50
CA ILE A 164 -0.95 5.41 -9.82
C ILE A 164 -1.38 6.09 -11.12
N THR A 165 -1.80 5.30 -12.11
CA THR A 165 -2.53 5.78 -13.28
C THR A 165 -3.97 5.31 -13.16
N VAL A 166 -4.93 6.24 -13.09
CA VAL A 166 -6.34 5.91 -12.79
C VAL A 166 -7.30 6.56 -13.77
N ASP A 167 -8.10 5.74 -14.45
CA ASP A 167 -9.20 6.20 -15.29
C ASP A 167 -10.23 7.03 -14.49
N PRO A 168 -10.86 8.07 -15.06
CA PRO A 168 -11.92 8.85 -14.39
C PRO A 168 -13.06 8.04 -13.79
N THR A 169 -13.36 6.86 -14.35
CA THR A 169 -14.46 5.98 -13.90
C THR A 169 -14.00 4.89 -12.93
N ALA A 170 -12.70 4.72 -12.73
CA ALA A 170 -12.14 3.68 -11.88
C ALA A 170 -12.12 4.08 -10.40
N THR A 171 -12.08 3.09 -9.52
CA THR A 171 -11.93 3.28 -8.08
C THR A 171 -10.75 2.51 -7.51
N LEU A 172 -9.86 3.21 -6.81
CA LEU A 172 -8.79 2.65 -5.99
C LEU A 172 -8.99 3.05 -4.53
N LEU A 173 -9.02 2.07 -3.65
CA LEU A 173 -8.90 2.27 -2.21
C LEU A 173 -7.57 1.67 -1.73
N PHE A 174 -6.64 2.53 -1.32
CA PHE A 174 -5.28 2.15 -0.91
C PHE A 174 -5.00 2.59 0.52
N SER A 175 -4.61 1.66 1.40
CA SER A 175 -4.26 1.96 2.79
C SER A 175 -2.78 1.71 3.12
N GLU A 176 -2.23 2.55 3.98
CA GLU A 176 -0.92 2.40 4.61
C GLU A 176 -1.07 2.64 6.12
N ILE A 177 -0.82 1.61 6.94
CA ILE A 177 -0.81 1.73 8.40
C ILE A 177 0.61 1.53 8.91
N VAL A 178 1.10 2.48 9.70
CA VAL A 178 2.49 2.52 10.19
C VAL A 178 2.50 2.45 11.71
N MET A 179 3.20 1.44 12.23
CA MET A 179 3.47 1.27 13.66
C MET A 179 4.61 2.20 14.10
N PRO A 180 4.71 2.55 15.40
CA PRO A 180 5.84 3.34 15.91
C PRO A 180 7.17 2.56 15.85
N GLY A 181 7.09 1.26 15.62
CA GLY A 181 8.17 0.29 15.73
C GLY A 181 7.70 -0.92 16.51
N ARG A 182 8.62 -1.67 17.12
CA ARG A 182 8.28 -2.83 17.94
C ARG A 182 7.92 -2.40 19.36
N LYS A 183 6.73 -1.80 19.52
CA LYS A 183 6.21 -1.24 20.78
C LYS A 183 6.36 -2.15 22.00
N TYR A 184 6.22 -3.47 21.82
CA TYR A 184 6.27 -4.46 22.90
C TYR A 184 7.61 -5.24 22.99
N HIS A 185 8.64 -4.81 22.26
CA HIS A 185 9.96 -5.45 22.25
C HIS A 185 10.97 -4.63 23.08
N ASP A 186 11.81 -5.31 23.86
CA ASP A 186 12.92 -4.73 24.65
C ASP A 186 12.56 -3.42 25.40
N GLY A 187 11.44 -3.43 26.13
CA GLY A 187 11.02 -2.27 26.94
C GLY A 187 10.45 -1.08 26.18
N GLY A 188 10.27 -1.19 24.85
CA GLY A 188 9.59 -0.18 24.04
C GLY A 188 10.43 0.37 22.90
N GLU A 189 10.40 -0.28 21.74
CA GLU A 189 11.02 0.24 20.52
C GLU A 189 10.02 1.09 19.74
N MET A 190 9.96 2.38 20.06
CA MET A 190 9.05 3.34 19.43
C MET A 190 9.82 4.54 18.90
N PHE A 191 9.63 4.86 17.62
CA PHE A 191 10.19 6.03 16.94
C PHE A 191 11.71 6.11 17.03
N VAL A 192 12.38 4.96 16.90
CA VAL A 192 13.85 4.82 16.91
C VAL A 192 14.39 4.23 15.60
N TYR A 193 13.57 4.25 14.54
CA TYR A 193 14.04 4.06 13.16
C TYR A 193 14.70 5.34 12.65
N ASP A 194 15.55 5.21 11.63
CA ASP A 194 16.27 6.36 11.07
C ASP A 194 15.38 7.12 10.06
N LEU A 195 14.67 6.38 9.20
CA LEU A 195 13.85 6.95 8.12
C LEU A 195 12.66 6.07 7.76
N TYR A 196 11.48 6.66 7.71
CA TYR A 196 10.33 6.15 6.98
C TYR A 196 9.85 7.22 5.99
N SER A 197 9.94 6.93 4.69
CA SER A 197 9.60 7.86 3.62
C SER A 197 8.64 7.21 2.64
N THR A 198 7.47 7.82 2.42
CA THR A 198 6.51 7.36 1.41
C THR A 198 6.13 8.47 0.46
N MET A 199 5.93 8.12 -0.82
CA MET A 199 5.46 9.03 -1.85
C MET A 199 4.34 8.37 -2.64
N ILE A 200 3.21 9.05 -2.79
CA ILE A 200 2.10 8.60 -3.62
C ILE A 200 1.89 9.66 -4.70
N LYS A 201 1.93 9.25 -5.97
CA LYS A 201 1.61 10.11 -7.11
C LYS A 201 0.46 9.49 -7.87
N ALA A 202 -0.55 10.29 -8.20
CA ALA A 202 -1.63 9.86 -9.07
C ALA A 202 -1.73 10.74 -10.32
N GLU A 203 -2.02 10.12 -11.45
CA GLU A 203 -2.25 10.77 -12.74
C GLU A 203 -3.36 10.07 -13.53
N ARG A 204 -3.94 10.80 -14.49
CA ARG A 204 -4.86 10.25 -15.48
C ARG A 204 -4.11 9.54 -16.61
N PRO A 205 -4.78 8.69 -17.40
CA PRO A 205 -4.14 7.97 -18.53
C PRO A 205 -3.53 8.89 -19.60
N ASP A 206 -4.02 10.12 -19.73
CA ASP A 206 -3.49 11.14 -20.64
C ASP A 206 -2.27 11.90 -20.08
N GLY A 207 -1.87 11.60 -18.84
CA GLY A 207 -0.74 12.23 -18.15
C GLY A 207 -1.12 13.44 -17.29
N GLU A 208 -2.40 13.81 -17.17
CA GLU A 208 -2.83 14.87 -16.24
C GLU A 208 -2.48 14.48 -14.80
N ASN A 209 -1.73 15.33 -14.08
CA ASN A 209 -1.38 15.07 -12.70
C ASN A 209 -2.55 15.37 -11.77
N LEU A 210 -2.93 14.40 -10.93
CA LEU A 210 -4.01 14.56 -9.96
C LEU A 210 -3.49 15.13 -8.64
N PHE A 211 -2.53 14.45 -8.02
CA PHE A 211 -1.89 14.94 -6.80
C PHE A 211 -0.55 14.24 -6.55
N THR A 212 0.19 14.75 -5.56
CA THR A 212 1.32 14.05 -4.95
C THR A 212 1.24 14.21 -3.43
N GLU A 213 1.31 13.10 -2.70
CA GLU A 213 1.53 13.08 -1.26
C GLU A 213 2.95 12.59 -0.97
N LYS A 214 3.62 13.24 -0.02
CA LYS A 214 4.95 12.87 0.45
C LYS A 214 4.98 12.94 1.97
N LEU A 215 5.26 11.82 2.61
CA LEU A 215 5.48 11.73 4.04
C LEU A 215 6.93 11.33 4.31
N VAL A 216 7.63 12.12 5.11
CA VAL A 216 9.00 11.86 5.53
C VAL A 216 9.06 11.91 7.05
N ILE A 217 9.42 10.80 7.67
CA ILE A 217 9.48 10.66 9.12
C ILE A 217 10.92 10.29 9.50
N GLU A 218 11.61 11.24 10.13
CA GLU A 218 12.97 11.09 10.67
C GLU A 218 12.92 11.40 12.19
N PRO A 219 12.51 10.45 13.06
CA PRO A 219 12.19 10.74 14.46
C PRO A 219 13.31 11.42 15.26
N ALA A 220 14.57 11.10 14.95
CA ALA A 220 15.73 11.69 15.61
C ALA A 220 15.96 13.17 15.24
N ARG A 221 15.51 13.58 14.04
CA ARG A 221 15.65 14.94 13.53
C ARG A 221 14.38 15.77 13.78
N PHE A 222 13.22 15.14 13.62
CA PHE A 222 11.90 15.75 13.78
C PHE A 222 11.03 14.87 14.69
N PRO A 223 10.99 15.14 16.00
CA PRO A 223 10.17 14.38 16.94
C PRO A 223 8.69 14.36 16.55
N VAL A 224 8.10 13.17 16.49
CA VAL A 224 6.70 12.99 16.04
C VAL A 224 5.65 13.33 17.13
N ARG A 225 6.09 13.55 18.37
CA ARG A 225 5.22 13.76 19.55
C ARG A 225 4.66 15.17 19.67
N TYR A 226 5.03 16.09 18.77
CA TYR A 226 4.46 17.43 18.80
C TYR A 226 2.96 17.42 18.46
N GLY A 227 2.22 18.35 19.08
CA GLY A 227 0.83 18.60 18.75
C GLY A 227 0.69 19.02 17.28
N GLY A 228 -0.26 18.43 16.56
CA GLY A 228 -0.42 18.58 15.11
C GLY A 228 0.35 17.56 14.26
N ILE A 229 1.15 16.67 14.86
CA ILE A 229 1.80 15.54 14.17
C ILE A 229 1.18 14.21 14.63
N MET A 230 1.74 13.56 15.66
CA MET A 230 1.15 12.34 16.26
C MET A 230 0.67 12.57 17.69
N GLY A 231 1.21 13.56 18.41
CA GLY A 231 0.87 13.79 19.82
C GLY A 231 1.06 12.53 20.66
N ASP A 232 0.01 12.15 21.40
CA ASP A 232 -0.05 10.95 22.26
C ASP A 232 -0.37 9.64 21.50
N HIS A 233 -0.53 9.69 20.17
CA HIS A 233 -0.85 8.52 19.35
C HIS A 233 0.42 7.84 18.84
N ASP A 234 0.35 6.52 18.68
CA ASP A 234 1.50 5.68 18.32
C ASP A 234 1.41 5.14 16.90
N VAL A 235 0.18 4.92 16.41
CA VAL A 235 -0.09 4.34 15.11
C VAL A 235 -0.76 5.36 14.22
N PHE A 236 -0.30 5.43 12.97
CA PHE A 236 -0.84 6.30 11.94
C PHE A 236 -1.35 5.47 10.76
N GLY A 237 -2.58 5.73 10.32
CA GLY A 237 -3.17 5.20 9.09
C GLY A 237 -3.40 6.32 8.08
N ASN A 238 -2.96 6.09 6.86
CA ASN A 238 -3.21 6.92 5.69
C ASN A 238 -3.99 6.10 4.66
N VAL A 239 -5.11 6.64 4.18
CA VAL A 239 -5.93 5.98 3.17
C VAL A 239 -6.18 6.94 2.03
N ILE A 240 -5.84 6.51 0.82
CA ILE A 240 -6.14 7.22 -0.42
C ILE A 240 -7.31 6.52 -1.09
N LEU A 241 -8.38 7.28 -1.33
CA LEU A 241 -9.49 6.87 -2.17
C LEU A 241 -9.45 7.71 -3.45
N LEU A 242 -9.20 7.07 -4.59
CA LEU A 242 -9.41 7.64 -5.92
C LEU A 242 -10.70 7.06 -6.45
N THR A 243 -11.66 7.90 -6.83
CA THR A 243 -13.01 7.47 -7.24
C THR A 243 -13.74 8.62 -7.94
N PRO A 244 -14.77 8.37 -8.78
CA PRO A 244 -15.64 9.42 -9.30
C PRO A 244 -16.15 10.38 -8.22
N LYS A 245 -16.27 11.65 -8.59
CA LYS A 245 -16.64 12.75 -7.69
C LYS A 245 -17.92 12.47 -6.89
N GLU A 246 -18.94 11.92 -7.54
CA GLU A 246 -20.22 11.56 -6.92
C GLU A 246 -20.08 10.56 -5.76
N HIS A 247 -19.25 9.52 -5.93
CA HIS A 247 -18.95 8.58 -4.85
C HIS A 247 -18.15 9.27 -3.74
N ALA A 248 -17.14 10.08 -4.10
CA ALA A 248 -16.32 10.80 -3.12
C ALA A 248 -17.17 11.75 -2.26
N ASP A 249 -18.09 12.49 -2.85
CA ASP A 249 -18.96 13.43 -2.15
C ASP A 249 -19.93 12.66 -1.23
N ALA A 250 -20.56 11.58 -1.69
CA ALA A 250 -21.44 10.74 -0.87
C ALA A 250 -20.71 10.09 0.32
N ILE A 251 -19.49 9.59 0.11
CA ILE A 251 -18.68 8.99 1.18
C ILE A 251 -18.27 10.04 2.21
N LEU A 252 -17.87 11.23 1.77
CA LEU A 252 -17.42 12.29 2.66
C LEU A 252 -18.53 12.79 3.58
N GLU A 253 -19.78 12.84 3.11
CA GLU A 253 -20.95 13.21 3.91
C GLU A 253 -21.19 12.26 5.10
N GLU A 254 -20.86 10.98 4.93
CA GLU A 254 -20.99 9.95 5.97
C GLU A 254 -19.81 9.90 6.96
N VAL A 255 -18.68 10.53 6.62
CA VAL A 255 -17.50 10.55 7.51
C VAL A 255 -17.72 11.55 8.64
N VAL A 256 -17.72 11.05 9.87
CA VAL A 256 -17.71 11.88 11.09
C VAL A 256 -16.24 12.13 11.53
N PRO A 257 -15.67 13.33 11.31
CA PRO A 257 -14.33 13.64 11.76
C PRO A 257 -14.30 13.91 13.27
N GLY A 258 -13.17 13.62 13.90
CA GLY A 258 -12.92 13.95 15.29
C GLY A 258 -12.42 12.76 16.10
N ARG A 259 -12.54 12.90 17.42
CA ARG A 259 -12.06 11.93 18.39
C ARG A 259 -13.18 10.95 18.76
N ASP A 260 -12.87 9.67 18.66
CA ASP A 260 -13.69 8.56 19.11
C ASP A 260 -12.85 7.70 20.09
N GLY A 261 -13.09 7.91 21.38
CA GLY A 261 -12.23 7.38 22.44
C GLY A 261 -10.77 7.84 22.30
N LYS A 262 -9.86 6.88 22.04
CA LYS A 262 -8.42 7.15 21.85
C LYS A 262 -8.02 7.25 20.37
N VAL A 263 -8.97 7.15 19.45
CA VAL A 263 -8.72 7.28 18.01
C VAL A 263 -9.14 8.67 17.56
N VAL A 264 -8.38 9.27 16.66
CA VAL A 264 -8.75 10.51 15.97
C VAL A 264 -8.71 10.24 14.48
N SER A 265 -9.77 10.58 13.76
CA SER A 265 -9.82 10.38 12.31
C SER A 265 -10.54 11.51 11.59
N GLY A 266 -10.30 11.63 10.30
CA GLY A 266 -11.03 12.54 9.42
C GLY A 266 -10.71 12.28 7.97
N ALA A 267 -11.57 12.78 7.08
CA ALA A 267 -11.35 12.77 5.64
C ALA A 267 -11.35 14.19 5.09
N SER A 268 -10.65 14.39 3.97
CA SER A 268 -10.74 15.59 3.16
C SER A 268 -10.70 15.24 1.68
N ARG A 269 -11.16 16.16 0.82
CA ARG A 269 -11.05 16.01 -0.63
C ARG A 269 -9.59 16.09 -1.07
N LEU A 270 -9.21 15.23 -2.01
CA LEU A 270 -7.99 15.39 -2.80
C LEU A 270 -8.20 16.50 -3.84
N PRO A 271 -7.12 17.15 -4.32
CA PRO A 271 -7.20 18.09 -5.44
C PRO A 271 -7.81 17.48 -6.70
N ASN A 272 -8.24 18.33 -7.63
CA ASN A 272 -8.71 17.94 -8.97
C ASN A 272 -9.87 16.93 -8.96
N ASP A 273 -10.72 16.99 -7.92
CA ASP A 273 -11.83 16.06 -7.69
C ASP A 273 -11.40 14.58 -7.80
N ALA A 274 -10.14 14.28 -7.45
CA ALA A 274 -9.56 12.95 -7.63
C ALA A 274 -10.15 11.90 -6.67
N GLY A 275 -10.72 12.34 -5.54
CA GLY A 275 -11.30 11.49 -4.51
C GLY A 275 -11.04 12.05 -3.11
N LEU A 276 -10.76 11.18 -2.14
CA LEU A 276 -10.59 11.53 -0.73
C LEU A 276 -9.25 11.03 -0.17
N ILE A 277 -8.75 11.75 0.83
CA ILE A 277 -7.73 11.25 1.75
C ILE A 277 -8.36 11.09 3.13
N PHE A 278 -8.20 9.92 3.74
CA PHE A 278 -8.66 9.61 5.08
C PHE A 278 -7.45 9.32 5.97
N LYS A 279 -7.38 9.99 7.12
CA LYS A 279 -6.29 9.83 8.08
C LYS A 279 -6.84 9.41 9.42
N VAL A 280 -6.10 8.56 10.10
CA VAL A 280 -6.44 8.08 11.44
C VAL A 280 -5.19 7.94 12.30
N LEU A 281 -5.31 8.35 13.56
CA LEU A 281 -4.30 8.20 14.59
C LEU A 281 -4.91 7.39 15.74
N GLY A 282 -4.12 6.51 16.34
CA GLY A 282 -4.56 5.68 17.46
C GLY A 282 -3.42 5.20 18.34
N PRO A 283 -3.73 4.61 19.52
CA PRO A 283 -2.72 4.11 20.44
C PRO A 283 -2.15 2.74 20.00
N GLU A 284 -2.89 2.00 19.18
CA GLU A 284 -2.60 0.62 18.76
C GLU A 284 -3.10 0.36 17.34
N SER A 285 -2.62 -0.71 16.71
CA SER A 285 -3.02 -1.04 15.34
C SER A 285 -4.47 -1.50 15.22
N GLU A 286 -5.00 -2.20 16.22
CA GLU A 286 -6.36 -2.75 16.17
C GLU A 286 -7.42 -1.65 16.00
N PRO A 287 -7.49 -0.61 16.85
CA PRO A 287 -8.52 0.42 16.70
C PRO A 287 -8.30 1.30 15.45
N VAL A 288 -7.04 1.45 15.00
CA VAL A 288 -6.73 2.12 13.73
C VAL A 288 -7.24 1.30 12.53
N LYS A 289 -6.99 -0.01 12.52
CA LYS A 289 -7.50 -0.92 11.49
C LYS A 289 -9.02 -0.96 11.47
N ALA A 290 -9.67 -0.97 12.64
CA ALA A 290 -11.12 -0.92 12.75
C ALA A 290 -11.66 0.34 12.07
N LYS A 291 -11.07 1.51 12.32
CA LYS A 291 -11.51 2.76 11.69
C LYS A 291 -11.24 2.81 10.19
N VAL A 292 -10.11 2.27 9.72
CA VAL A 292 -9.85 2.10 8.27
C VAL A 292 -10.89 1.16 7.64
N ARG A 293 -11.29 0.11 8.35
CA ARG A 293 -12.30 -0.84 7.91
C ARG A 293 -13.70 -0.23 7.87
N ASP A 294 -14.05 0.65 8.81
CA ASP A 294 -15.30 1.42 8.76
C ASP A 294 -15.35 2.31 7.51
N PHE A 295 -14.26 3.03 7.24
CA PHE A 295 -14.14 3.84 6.02
C PHE A 295 -14.25 2.97 4.77
N TRP A 296 -13.58 1.80 4.75
CA TRP A 296 -13.68 0.84 3.67
C TRP A 296 -15.13 0.36 3.43
N ALA A 297 -15.88 0.07 4.49
CA ALA A 297 -17.29 -0.31 4.37
C ALA A 297 -18.13 0.78 3.69
N LEU A 298 -17.89 2.05 4.00
CA LEU A 298 -18.54 3.18 3.33
C LEU A 298 -18.19 3.21 1.83
N VAL A 299 -16.92 3.03 1.48
CA VAL A 299 -16.48 3.00 0.07
C VAL A 299 -17.15 1.84 -0.69
N ARG A 300 -17.13 0.63 -0.12
CA ARG A 300 -17.73 -0.56 -0.75
C ARG A 300 -19.22 -0.34 -1.02
N LYS A 301 -19.94 0.20 -0.03
CA LYS A 301 -21.37 0.51 -0.16
C LYS A 301 -21.63 1.58 -1.21
N ALA A 302 -20.88 2.68 -1.19
CA ALA A 302 -21.12 3.79 -2.11
C ALA A 302 -20.77 3.47 -3.57
N VAL A 303 -19.78 2.62 -3.82
CA VAL A 303 -19.26 2.33 -5.17
C VAL A 303 -19.86 1.07 -5.78
N LEU A 304 -20.05 0.01 -4.97
CA LEU A 304 -20.48 -1.30 -5.45
C LEU A 304 -21.84 -1.75 -4.88
N ASP A 305 -22.49 -0.91 -4.07
CA ASP A 305 -23.77 -1.21 -3.40
C ASP A 305 -23.76 -2.56 -2.66
N THR A 306 -22.62 -2.90 -2.05
CA THR A 306 -22.44 -4.14 -1.30
C THR A 306 -21.66 -3.90 -0.01
N THR A 307 -21.58 -4.92 0.85
CA THR A 307 -20.88 -4.85 2.13
C THR A 307 -19.50 -5.50 2.05
N ILE A 308 -18.65 -5.23 3.05
CA ILE A 308 -17.37 -5.94 3.19
C ILE A 308 -17.55 -7.20 4.05
N PRO A 309 -16.84 -8.29 3.77
CA PRO A 309 -16.93 -9.52 4.57
C PRO A 309 -16.59 -9.26 6.03
N PRO A 310 -17.23 -9.94 7.00
CA PRO A 310 -16.86 -9.82 8.42
C PRO A 310 -15.37 -10.15 8.62
N VAL A 311 -14.77 -9.67 9.71
CA VAL A 311 -13.37 -9.98 10.02
C VAL A 311 -13.22 -11.51 10.08
N PRO A 312 -12.39 -12.13 9.22
CA PRO A 312 -12.22 -13.57 9.25
C PRO A 312 -11.66 -14.00 10.61
N LEU A 313 -12.10 -15.16 11.12
CA LEU A 313 -11.60 -15.74 12.39
C LEU A 313 -10.08 -16.03 12.40
N TRP A 314 -9.40 -15.86 11.27
CA TRP A 314 -7.98 -16.17 11.05
C TRP A 314 -7.11 -14.95 10.71
N GLY A 315 -7.57 -13.73 11.01
CA GLY A 315 -6.82 -12.48 10.77
C GLY A 315 -7.04 -11.41 11.83
#